data_AF-A0A5C8J8I5-F1
#
_entry.id   AF-A0A5C8J8I5-F1
#
_cell.length_a   1.000
_cell.length_b   1.000
_cell.length_c   1.000
_cell.angle_alpha   90.00
_cell.angle_beta   90.00
_cell.angle_gamma   90.00
#
_symmetry.space_group_name_H-M   'P 1'
#
loop_
_entity.id
_entity.type
_entity.pdbx_description
1 polymer ?
#
loop_
_entity_poly.entity_id
_entity_poly.type
_entity_poly.pdbx_seq_one_letter_code
_entity_poly.pdbx_strand_id
1 'polypeptide(L)'
;MRPDSIVFGAAGFVGRALVEELLRRGHGVAAAVRGGGDRLASALAERDVPLDGLRVVTADITRPGLGLADDLADVRDVYNTAARFAFGLGVTEARAVNVTGALNVLDWAATLTYLRRVVHISGYRVSGGGAPDYRRLGAYEGSKREGDTAVRARAQERGIPLTIANPATVIGPGQFIGLASLVSDLWRGRLPAVPGGPEVFVPVVDLGYLAAFLADLPSDERTEGNAYWVLDEETPHLPDLVKLIAAHLGVPAPERTIPVGLLRRLPRTITGAEPETLSFLSADRYDTASAQAVARRPMPPVGPALKRWADDLVATGFGTSAPPRGPYGFHRVAGSATWLTGEREHPSHVLLHGLPLDSASWSEVVERLDAPVLAADLPGLGRSSPADGPLEDWLAELLRPVGSRPTLVAHSLACGPAVRHAAAHPDGLSRLVLVAPAFLQAPVPWPRRSSLAVPVLRRMTSARLARALGVPESPATASAAANLARPGHARRVVAALRAARAGLASTLSRVTVPVDIVVGSADPLVTPVDRPVTVIEGAGHYPQLTHPDDLVHALAGAGTPPRIGL
;
A
#
# COMPACT_ATOMS: atom_id res chain seq x y z
N MET A 1 -15.98 27.92 -3.46
CA MET A 1 -14.93 28.95 -3.70
C MET A 1 -14.62 29.00 -5.20
N ARG A 2 -14.23 30.15 -5.78
CA ARG A 2 -13.78 30.18 -7.19
C ARG A 2 -12.35 29.63 -7.32
N PRO A 3 -12.01 28.87 -8.38
CA PRO A 3 -10.67 28.31 -8.51
C PRO A 3 -9.60 29.38 -8.75
N ASP A 4 -8.55 29.41 -7.92
CA ASP A 4 -7.34 30.22 -8.16
C ASP A 4 -6.22 29.39 -8.84
N SER A 5 -6.36 28.08 -8.82
CA SER A 5 -5.40 27.11 -9.34
C SER A 5 -6.08 26.07 -10.23
N ILE A 6 -5.38 25.58 -11.26
CA ILE A 6 -5.82 24.44 -12.08
C ILE A 6 -4.75 23.34 -12.10
N VAL A 7 -5.17 22.09 -11.96
CA VAL A 7 -4.29 20.93 -12.02
C VAL A 7 -4.68 20.03 -13.20
N PHE A 8 -3.89 20.05 -14.28
CA PHE A 8 -4.00 19.08 -15.37
C PHE A 8 -3.40 17.75 -14.95
N GLY A 9 -4.11 16.65 -15.21
CA GLY A 9 -3.72 15.32 -14.72
C GLY A 9 -4.16 15.07 -13.28
N ALA A 10 -5.16 15.79 -12.78
CA ALA A 10 -5.64 15.73 -11.40
C ALA A 10 -6.06 14.33 -10.92
N ALA A 11 -6.49 13.45 -11.82
CA ALA A 11 -6.82 12.06 -11.47
C ALA A 11 -5.59 11.14 -11.37
N GLY A 12 -4.41 11.61 -11.77
CA GLY A 12 -3.16 10.87 -11.71
C GLY A 12 -2.53 10.84 -10.32
N PHE A 13 -1.47 10.05 -10.15
CA PHE A 13 -0.80 9.84 -8.86
C PHE A 13 -0.31 11.15 -8.21
N VAL A 14 0.53 11.92 -8.92
CA VAL A 14 1.05 13.21 -8.42
C VAL A 14 -0.02 14.30 -8.45
N GLY A 15 -0.83 14.35 -9.51
CA GLY A 15 -1.90 15.34 -9.64
C GLY A 15 -2.92 15.28 -8.51
N ARG A 16 -3.34 14.08 -8.10
CA ARG A 16 -4.29 13.90 -6.97
C ARG A 16 -3.69 14.37 -5.64
N ALA A 17 -2.43 14.04 -5.38
CA ALA A 17 -1.74 14.50 -4.16
C ALA A 17 -1.57 16.02 -4.13
N LEU A 18 -1.32 16.64 -5.28
CA LEU A 18 -1.25 18.09 -5.39
C LEU A 18 -2.62 18.76 -5.18
N VAL A 19 -3.69 18.21 -5.76
CA VAL A 19 -5.06 18.70 -5.52
C VAL A 19 -5.40 18.63 -4.03
N GLU A 20 -5.11 17.51 -3.38
CA GLU A 20 -5.29 17.37 -1.93
C GLU A 20 -4.51 18.44 -1.15
N GLU A 21 -3.21 18.59 -1.43
CA GLU A 21 -2.36 19.56 -0.72
C GLU A 21 -2.88 20.99 -0.89
N LEU A 22 -3.30 21.38 -2.10
CA LEU A 22 -3.88 22.70 -2.38
C LEU A 22 -5.21 22.91 -1.64
N LEU A 23 -6.12 21.93 -1.66
CA LEU A 23 -7.39 22.00 -0.94
C LEU A 23 -7.20 22.09 0.58
N ARG A 24 -6.27 21.32 1.14
CA ARG A 24 -5.94 21.38 2.57
C ARG A 24 -5.33 22.72 2.99
N ARG A 25 -4.67 23.42 2.06
CA ARG A 25 -4.18 24.80 2.24
C ARG A 25 -5.28 25.86 2.03
N GLY A 26 -6.50 25.47 1.69
CA GLY A 26 -7.64 26.37 1.49
C GLY A 26 -7.72 27.02 0.12
N HIS A 27 -7.01 26.49 -0.90
CA HIS A 27 -7.10 27.00 -2.27
C HIS A 27 -8.38 26.52 -2.98
N GLY A 28 -8.86 27.32 -3.93
CA GLY A 28 -9.85 26.90 -4.90
C GLY A 28 -9.17 26.18 -6.06
N VAL A 29 -9.49 24.91 -6.29
CA VAL A 29 -8.79 24.06 -7.24
C VAL A 29 -9.72 23.57 -8.35
N ALA A 30 -9.40 23.93 -9.59
CA ALA A 30 -9.96 23.30 -10.78
C ALA A 30 -9.19 22.01 -11.06
N ALA A 31 -9.79 20.86 -10.79
CA ALA A 31 -9.22 19.55 -11.07
C ALA A 31 -9.57 19.11 -12.50
N ALA A 32 -8.61 19.26 -13.42
CA ALA A 32 -8.81 18.95 -14.83
C ALA A 32 -8.60 17.45 -15.11
N VAL A 33 -9.67 16.79 -15.53
CA VAL A 33 -9.75 15.35 -15.80
C VAL A 33 -10.31 15.06 -17.19
N ARG A 34 -9.93 13.94 -17.80
CA ARG A 34 -10.40 13.57 -19.16
C ARG A 34 -11.81 12.95 -19.19
N GLY A 35 -12.33 12.51 -18.05
CA GLY A 35 -13.65 11.90 -17.90
C GLY A 35 -14.37 12.41 -16.65
N GLY A 36 -15.29 11.63 -16.08
CA GLY A 36 -15.97 12.00 -14.84
C GLY A 36 -15.00 12.11 -13.64
N GLY A 37 -15.24 13.08 -12.76
CA GLY A 37 -14.43 13.34 -11.57
C GLY A 37 -14.85 12.60 -10.31
N ASP A 38 -15.93 11.82 -10.35
CA ASP A 38 -16.51 11.17 -9.16
C ASP A 38 -15.47 10.35 -8.40
N ARG A 39 -14.62 9.61 -9.11
CA ARG A 39 -13.53 8.81 -8.50
C ARG A 39 -12.51 9.67 -7.77
N LEU A 40 -12.20 10.87 -8.28
CA LEU A 40 -11.27 11.78 -7.62
C LEU A 40 -11.92 12.34 -6.34
N ALA A 41 -13.16 12.81 -6.45
CA ALA A 41 -13.90 13.35 -5.31
C ALA A 41 -14.07 12.31 -4.19
N SER A 42 -14.48 11.07 -4.53
CA SER A 42 -14.58 9.97 -3.57
C SER A 42 -13.24 9.65 -2.91
N ALA A 43 -12.16 9.54 -3.68
CA ALA A 43 -10.83 9.26 -3.13
C ALA A 43 -10.28 10.37 -2.22
N LEU A 44 -10.70 11.63 -2.42
CA LEU A 44 -10.37 12.74 -1.55
C LEU A 44 -11.25 12.75 -0.28
N ALA A 45 -12.55 12.44 -0.42
CA ALA A 45 -13.48 12.34 0.70
C ALA A 45 -13.09 11.22 1.68
N GLU A 46 -12.66 10.06 1.16
CA GLU A 46 -12.14 8.94 1.97
C GLU A 46 -10.91 9.29 2.81
N ARG A 47 -10.27 10.42 2.53
CA ARG A 47 -9.07 10.92 3.23
C ARG A 47 -9.34 12.22 3.99
N ASP A 48 -10.61 12.49 4.27
CA ASP A 48 -11.11 13.65 5.02
C ASP A 48 -10.62 14.98 4.45
N VAL A 49 -10.48 15.07 3.13
CA VAL A 49 -10.08 16.31 2.45
C VAL A 49 -11.30 17.21 2.28
N PRO A 50 -11.25 18.49 2.69
CA PRO A 50 -12.33 19.44 2.44
C PRO A 50 -12.56 19.67 0.95
N LEU A 51 -13.79 19.50 0.48
CA LEU A 51 -14.13 19.57 -0.95
C LEU A 51 -14.77 20.89 -1.37
N ASP A 52 -15.01 21.85 -0.47
CA ASP A 52 -15.66 23.13 -0.76
C ASP A 52 -14.89 24.01 -1.77
N GLY A 53 -13.58 23.75 -1.89
CA GLY A 53 -12.68 24.37 -2.86
C GLY A 53 -12.52 23.60 -4.17
N LEU A 54 -13.09 22.39 -4.30
CA LEU A 54 -12.87 21.52 -5.46
C LEU A 54 -13.90 21.81 -6.56
N ARG A 55 -13.41 22.10 -7.77
CA ARG A 55 -14.19 22.09 -9.01
C ARG A 55 -13.61 21.09 -9.98
N VAL A 56 -14.33 20.02 -10.27
CA VAL A 56 -13.93 19.08 -11.34
C VAL A 56 -14.27 19.71 -12.69
N VAL A 57 -13.28 19.78 -13.58
CA VAL A 57 -13.47 20.28 -14.96
C VAL A 57 -13.04 19.22 -15.96
N THR A 58 -13.75 19.11 -17.09
CA THR A 58 -13.36 18.19 -18.16
C THR A 58 -12.36 18.87 -19.08
N ALA A 59 -11.20 18.24 -19.30
CA ALA A 59 -10.18 18.72 -20.21
C ALA A 59 -9.47 17.57 -20.93
N ASP A 60 -9.18 17.77 -22.21
CA ASP A 60 -8.32 16.92 -23.01
C ASP A 60 -7.12 17.72 -23.52
N ILE A 61 -5.98 17.50 -22.88
CA ILE A 61 -4.74 18.20 -23.22
C ILE A 61 -4.29 17.94 -24.66
N THR A 62 -4.73 16.84 -25.29
CA THR A 62 -4.35 16.55 -26.68
C THR A 62 -5.07 17.42 -27.70
N ARG A 63 -6.12 18.15 -27.29
CA ARG A 63 -6.91 19.03 -28.15
C ARG A 63 -6.45 20.49 -28.02
N PRO A 64 -6.36 21.25 -29.13
CA PRO A 64 -6.19 22.70 -29.07
C PRO A 64 -7.31 23.33 -28.23
N GLY A 65 -6.96 24.27 -27.35
CA GLY A 65 -7.92 24.91 -26.43
C GLY A 65 -8.42 24.00 -25.29
N LEU A 66 -7.87 22.78 -25.15
CA LEU A 66 -8.09 21.84 -24.04
C LEU A 66 -9.53 21.31 -23.88
N GLY A 67 -10.51 21.85 -24.61
CA GLY A 67 -11.92 21.49 -24.47
C GLY A 67 -12.55 21.95 -23.15
N LEU A 68 -11.96 22.97 -22.50
CA LEU A 68 -12.50 23.56 -21.27
C LEU A 68 -13.74 24.39 -21.59
N ALA A 69 -14.86 24.11 -20.91
CA ALA A 69 -16.11 24.87 -21.02
C ALA A 69 -16.36 25.79 -19.80
N ASP A 70 -15.57 25.64 -18.75
CA ASP A 70 -15.73 26.34 -17.48
C ASP A 70 -15.10 27.74 -17.49
N ASP A 71 -15.76 28.68 -16.81
CA ASP A 71 -15.15 29.97 -16.46
C ASP A 71 -14.04 29.77 -15.43
N LEU A 72 -12.81 30.06 -15.85
CA LEU A 72 -11.55 29.92 -15.11
C LEU A 72 -10.77 31.23 -15.09
N ALA A 73 -11.44 32.38 -15.21
CA ALA A 73 -10.80 33.69 -15.29
C ALA A 73 -9.92 34.02 -14.07
N ASP A 74 -10.27 33.53 -12.89
CA ASP A 74 -9.55 33.78 -11.62
C ASP A 74 -8.32 32.86 -11.43
N VAL A 75 -8.09 31.91 -12.35
CA VAL A 75 -6.93 31.01 -12.28
C VAL A 75 -5.65 31.78 -12.56
N ARG A 76 -4.71 31.68 -11.61
CA ARG A 76 -3.37 32.27 -11.66
C ARG A 76 -2.26 31.23 -11.68
N ASP A 77 -2.49 30.06 -11.10
CA ASP A 77 -1.50 28.99 -11.01
C ASP A 77 -1.93 27.78 -11.83
N VAL A 78 -1.08 27.39 -12.78
CA VAL A 78 -1.34 26.28 -13.70
C VAL A 78 -0.35 25.16 -13.46
N TYR A 79 -0.84 24.01 -13.00
CA TYR A 79 -0.02 22.83 -12.76
C TYR A 79 -0.24 21.80 -13.86
N ASN A 80 0.79 21.55 -14.66
CA ASN A 80 0.77 20.49 -15.66
C ASN A 80 1.43 19.22 -15.09
N THR A 81 0.61 18.37 -14.47
CA THR A 81 1.00 17.02 -14.00
C THR A 81 0.61 15.92 -14.99
N ALA A 82 -0.01 16.29 -16.11
CA ALA A 82 -0.50 15.36 -17.10
C ALA A 82 0.68 14.76 -17.87
N ALA A 83 0.99 13.51 -17.57
CA ALA A 83 1.87 12.68 -18.36
C ALA A 83 1.25 11.29 -18.50
N ARG A 84 1.36 10.68 -19.67
CA ARG A 84 1.07 9.24 -19.82
C ARG A 84 2.34 8.47 -19.53
N PHE A 85 2.42 7.91 -18.33
CA PHE A 85 3.46 6.98 -17.93
C PHE A 85 2.92 5.55 -18.06
N ALA A 86 3.24 4.89 -19.16
CA ALA A 86 3.03 3.46 -19.33
C ALA A 86 4.22 2.90 -20.11
N PHE A 87 4.75 1.76 -19.67
CA PHE A 87 5.80 1.06 -20.37
C PHE A 87 5.23 0.44 -21.66
N GLY A 88 5.92 0.59 -22.79
CA GLY A 88 5.49 0.04 -24.08
C GLY A 88 4.51 0.89 -24.91
N LEU A 89 4.41 2.20 -24.66
CA LEU A 89 3.63 3.13 -25.50
C LEU A 89 4.25 3.30 -26.89
N GLY A 90 3.40 3.44 -27.92
CA GLY A 90 3.85 3.84 -29.25
C GLY A 90 4.37 5.27 -29.27
N VAL A 91 5.42 5.54 -30.06
CA VAL A 91 6.09 6.86 -30.15
C VAL A 91 5.10 8.00 -30.44
N THR A 92 4.13 7.78 -31.35
CA THR A 92 3.11 8.78 -31.71
C THR A 92 2.20 9.12 -30.52
N GLU A 93 1.80 8.12 -29.75
CA GLU A 93 0.93 8.29 -28.59
C GLU A 93 1.65 9.00 -27.44
N ALA A 94 2.93 8.68 -27.22
CA ALA A 94 3.79 9.36 -26.25
C ALA A 94 4.00 10.84 -26.63
N ARG A 95 4.28 11.14 -27.91
CA ARG A 95 4.45 12.54 -28.39
C ARG A 95 3.16 13.36 -28.31
N ALA A 96 2.02 12.78 -28.67
CA ALA A 96 0.73 13.48 -28.64
C ALA A 96 0.39 14.02 -27.24
N VAL A 97 0.73 13.27 -26.18
CA VAL A 97 0.46 13.70 -24.80
C VAL A 97 1.62 14.50 -24.22
N ASN A 98 2.84 13.96 -24.26
CA ASN A 98 3.97 14.53 -23.51
C ASN A 98 4.57 15.77 -24.19
N VAL A 99 4.40 15.92 -25.51
CA VAL A 99 4.91 17.08 -26.27
C VAL A 99 3.73 17.98 -26.64
N THR A 100 2.84 17.52 -27.53
CA THR A 100 1.72 18.36 -28.01
C THR A 100 0.79 18.77 -26.88
N GLY A 101 0.46 17.84 -25.98
CA GLY A 101 -0.42 18.15 -24.86
C GLY A 101 0.15 19.16 -23.87
N ALA A 102 1.47 19.08 -23.59
CA ALA A 102 2.13 20.08 -22.76
C ALA A 102 2.13 21.47 -23.41
N LEU A 103 2.36 21.54 -24.73
CA LEU A 103 2.31 22.81 -25.47
C LEU A 103 0.90 23.42 -25.49
N ASN A 104 -0.15 22.60 -25.66
CA ASN A 104 -1.53 23.09 -25.60
C ASN A 104 -1.86 23.71 -24.24
N VAL A 105 -1.35 23.14 -23.14
CA VAL A 105 -1.54 23.71 -21.79
C VAL A 105 -0.83 25.06 -21.66
N LEU A 106 0.38 25.19 -22.19
CA LEU A 106 1.12 26.46 -22.22
C LEU A 106 0.39 27.51 -23.07
N ASP A 107 -0.05 27.14 -24.27
CA ASP A 107 -0.75 28.05 -25.18
C ASP A 107 -2.07 28.53 -24.57
N TRP A 108 -2.81 27.66 -23.85
CA TRP A 108 -3.99 28.07 -23.10
C TRP A 108 -3.64 28.96 -21.89
N ALA A 109 -2.62 28.60 -21.10
CA ALA A 109 -2.21 29.37 -19.94
C ALA A 109 -1.82 30.81 -20.33
N ALA A 110 -1.17 31.00 -21.48
CA ALA A 110 -0.83 32.32 -22.03
C ALA A 110 -2.04 33.22 -22.34
N THR A 111 -3.26 32.66 -22.37
CA THR A 111 -4.50 33.44 -22.55
C THR A 111 -5.09 33.96 -21.23
N LEU A 112 -4.61 33.49 -20.08
CA LEU A 112 -5.13 33.88 -18.77
C LEU A 112 -4.66 35.29 -18.39
N THR A 113 -5.59 36.13 -17.92
CA THR A 113 -5.31 37.52 -17.54
C THR A 113 -4.44 37.63 -16.29
N TYR A 114 -4.57 36.70 -15.34
CA TYR A 114 -3.91 36.74 -14.03
C TYR A 114 -2.85 35.65 -13.85
N LEU A 115 -2.31 35.11 -14.96
CA LEU A 115 -1.29 34.07 -14.89
C LEU A 115 -0.09 34.52 -14.04
N ARG A 116 0.13 33.83 -12.92
CA ARG A 116 1.29 33.99 -12.05
C ARG A 116 2.37 32.96 -12.36
N ARG A 117 1.99 31.69 -12.53
CA ARG A 117 2.97 30.64 -12.80
C ARG A 117 2.37 29.44 -13.53
N VAL A 118 3.12 28.91 -14.48
CA VAL A 118 2.96 27.54 -14.98
C VAL A 118 4.02 26.64 -14.33
N VAL A 119 3.60 25.62 -13.60
CA VAL A 119 4.47 24.57 -13.04
C VAL A 119 4.34 23.32 -13.90
N HIS A 120 5.43 22.90 -14.55
CA HIS A 120 5.45 21.73 -15.42
C HIS A 120 6.27 20.59 -14.81
N ILE A 121 5.69 19.38 -14.80
CA ILE A 121 6.39 18.18 -14.32
C ILE A 121 7.07 17.45 -15.48
N SER A 122 8.40 17.52 -15.50
CA SER A 122 9.26 16.86 -16.47
C SER A 122 9.80 15.53 -15.89
N GLY A 123 11.10 15.27 -15.91
CA GLY A 123 11.68 14.06 -15.34
C GLY A 123 13.18 14.19 -15.05
N TYR A 124 13.65 13.59 -13.97
CA TYR A 124 15.04 13.77 -13.50
C TYR A 124 16.13 13.37 -14.51
N ARG A 125 15.85 12.44 -15.45
CA ARG A 125 16.79 12.00 -16.50
C ARG A 125 16.80 12.87 -17.77
N VAL A 126 16.11 14.01 -17.77
CA VAL A 126 15.99 14.87 -18.95
C VAL A 126 17.25 15.67 -19.27
N SER A 127 18.31 15.62 -18.45
CA SER A 127 19.57 16.33 -18.68
C SER A 127 20.25 15.92 -20.00
N GLY A 128 20.52 16.89 -20.89
CA GLY A 128 21.26 16.71 -22.14
C GLY A 128 20.70 17.55 -23.28
N GLY A 129 21.51 18.45 -23.84
CA GLY A 129 21.14 19.22 -25.03
C GLY A 129 21.18 18.36 -26.30
N GLY A 130 20.27 18.63 -27.24
CA GLY A 130 20.21 17.98 -28.57
C GLY A 130 18.92 17.20 -28.83
N ALA A 131 18.69 16.83 -30.09
CA ALA A 131 17.53 16.03 -30.48
C ALA A 131 17.60 14.61 -29.86
N PRO A 132 16.51 14.09 -29.25
CA PRO A 132 16.55 12.80 -28.57
C PRO A 132 16.69 11.63 -29.56
N ASP A 133 17.67 10.76 -29.31
CA ASP A 133 17.79 9.47 -30.00
C ASP A 133 16.81 8.45 -29.38
N TYR A 134 15.60 8.42 -29.92
CA TYR A 134 14.54 7.48 -29.52
C TYR A 134 14.95 6.00 -29.64
N ARG A 135 15.90 5.64 -30.52
CA ARG A 135 16.35 4.23 -30.66
C ARG A 135 17.16 3.79 -29.45
N ARG A 136 17.87 4.71 -28.81
CA ARG A 136 18.72 4.45 -27.64
C ARG A 136 17.99 4.69 -26.31
N LEU A 137 17.10 5.69 -26.27
CA LEU A 137 16.41 6.14 -25.05
C LEU A 137 15.05 5.45 -24.84
N GLY A 138 14.45 4.89 -25.89
CA GLY A 138 13.07 4.40 -25.87
C GLY A 138 12.05 5.53 -26.08
N ALA A 139 10.78 5.16 -26.24
CA ALA A 139 9.70 6.09 -26.57
C ALA A 139 9.44 7.11 -25.45
N TYR A 140 9.49 6.66 -24.20
CA TYR A 140 9.23 7.51 -23.03
C TYR A 140 10.33 8.55 -22.79
N GLU A 141 11.58 8.14 -22.55
CA GLU A 141 12.68 9.08 -22.25
C GLU A 141 12.94 10.04 -23.42
N GLY A 142 12.80 9.56 -24.66
CA GLY A 142 12.87 10.42 -25.85
C GLY A 142 11.79 11.51 -25.86
N SER A 143 10.53 11.13 -25.60
CA SER A 143 9.41 12.08 -25.57
C SER A 143 9.51 13.10 -24.43
N LYS A 144 10.05 12.72 -23.27
CA LYS A 144 10.26 13.63 -22.13
C LYS A 144 11.35 14.66 -22.41
N ARG A 145 12.46 14.26 -23.06
CA ARG A 145 13.51 15.20 -23.48
C ARG A 145 13.04 16.16 -24.57
N GLU A 146 12.31 15.64 -25.55
CA GLU A 146 11.69 16.47 -26.59
C GLU A 146 10.68 17.45 -25.98
N GLY A 147 9.81 16.95 -25.10
CA GLY A 147 8.78 17.74 -24.42
C GLY A 147 9.38 18.86 -23.57
N ASP A 148 10.38 18.57 -22.76
CA ASP A 148 11.05 19.59 -21.92
C ASP A 148 11.67 20.70 -22.75
N THR A 149 12.36 20.34 -23.84
CA THR A 149 12.95 21.31 -24.78
C THR A 149 11.86 22.16 -25.44
N ALA A 150 10.78 21.54 -25.91
CA ALA A 150 9.67 22.22 -26.56
C ALA A 150 8.91 23.15 -25.60
N VAL A 151 8.67 22.70 -24.36
CA VAL A 151 8.00 23.48 -23.30
C VAL A 151 8.83 24.72 -22.95
N ARG A 152 10.14 24.58 -22.78
CA ARG A 152 11.04 25.72 -22.51
C ARG A 152 11.03 26.74 -23.65
N ALA A 153 11.18 26.27 -24.89
CA ALA A 153 11.16 27.14 -26.06
C ALA A 153 9.83 27.89 -26.18
N ARG A 154 8.70 27.18 -26.07
CA ARG A 154 7.36 27.79 -26.17
C ARG A 154 7.09 28.78 -25.04
N ALA A 155 7.51 28.48 -23.81
CA ALA A 155 7.35 29.40 -22.69
C ALA A 155 8.13 30.70 -22.93
N GLN A 156 9.36 30.61 -23.44
CA GLN A 156 10.15 31.78 -23.81
C GLN A 156 9.50 32.58 -24.95
N GLU A 157 9.04 31.90 -26.01
CA GLU A 157 8.34 32.53 -27.15
C GLU A 157 7.10 33.32 -26.75
N ARG A 158 6.37 32.83 -25.73
CA ARG A 158 5.09 33.40 -25.28
C ARG A 158 5.20 34.27 -24.02
N GLY A 159 6.40 34.42 -23.45
CA GLY A 159 6.61 35.15 -22.20
C GLY A 159 5.89 34.51 -21.00
N ILE A 160 5.75 33.17 -20.98
CA ILE A 160 5.07 32.44 -19.91
C ILE A 160 6.01 32.33 -18.70
N PRO A 161 5.62 32.77 -17.50
CA PRO A 161 6.37 32.50 -16.28
C PRO A 161 6.30 30.99 -16.00
N LEU A 162 7.39 30.28 -16.31
CA LEU A 162 7.48 28.83 -16.24
C LEU A 162 8.40 28.38 -15.10
N THR A 163 7.99 27.36 -14.35
CA THR A 163 8.87 26.59 -13.46
C THR A 163 8.80 25.12 -13.81
N ILE A 164 9.94 24.46 -13.91
CA ILE A 164 10.01 23.03 -14.19
C ILE A 164 10.41 22.26 -12.93
N ALA A 165 9.65 21.23 -12.59
CA ALA A 165 10.01 20.26 -11.57
C ALA A 165 10.41 18.93 -12.22
N ASN A 166 11.57 18.41 -11.86
CA ASN A 166 12.15 17.15 -12.33
C ASN A 166 12.21 16.16 -11.16
N PRO A 167 11.08 15.55 -10.76
CA PRO A 167 11.07 14.58 -9.68
C PRO A 167 11.80 13.30 -10.09
N ALA A 168 12.44 12.65 -9.10
CA ALA A 168 12.89 11.27 -9.22
C ALA A 168 11.74 10.26 -9.10
N THR A 169 12.04 9.00 -8.76
CA THR A 169 11.01 7.97 -8.57
C THR A 169 10.12 8.35 -7.39
N VAL A 170 8.90 8.78 -7.67
CA VAL A 170 7.97 9.19 -6.61
C VAL A 170 7.43 7.94 -5.89
N ILE A 171 7.67 7.86 -4.58
CA ILE A 171 7.18 6.78 -3.70
C ILE A 171 6.08 7.30 -2.78
N GLY A 172 5.16 6.41 -2.39
CA GLY A 172 4.05 6.73 -1.50
C GLY A 172 2.76 5.99 -1.83
N PRO A 173 1.69 6.20 -1.05
CA PRO A 173 0.43 5.48 -1.19
C PRO A 173 -0.18 5.63 -2.60
N GLY A 174 -0.33 4.52 -3.32
CA GLY A 174 -0.86 4.51 -4.70
C GLY A 174 0.18 4.43 -5.81
N GLN A 175 1.48 4.36 -5.49
CA GLN A 175 2.54 4.03 -6.45
C GLN A 175 2.69 2.51 -6.60
N PHE A 176 2.31 1.96 -7.75
CA PHE A 176 2.32 0.52 -8.03
C PHE A 176 3.18 0.12 -9.25
N ILE A 177 3.90 1.05 -9.86
CA ILE A 177 4.72 0.81 -11.06
C ILE A 177 6.18 1.19 -10.82
N GLY A 178 7.06 0.83 -11.76
CA GLY A 178 8.49 1.08 -11.62
C GLY A 178 9.10 0.26 -10.48
N LEU A 179 9.68 0.93 -9.47
CA LEU A 179 10.32 0.28 -8.32
C LEU A 179 9.36 -0.68 -7.56
N ALA A 180 8.05 -0.45 -7.62
CA ALA A 180 7.05 -1.33 -7.00
C ALA A 180 7.08 -2.77 -7.54
N SER A 181 7.41 -2.97 -8.82
CA SER A 181 7.49 -4.30 -9.41
C SER A 181 8.65 -5.11 -8.80
N LEU A 182 9.80 -4.45 -8.58
CA LEU A 182 10.96 -5.02 -7.91
C LEU A 182 10.63 -5.43 -6.47
N VAL A 183 9.91 -4.56 -5.73
CA VAL A 183 9.44 -4.88 -4.36
C VAL A 183 8.42 -6.03 -4.38
N SER A 184 7.55 -6.09 -5.38
CA SER A 184 6.63 -7.22 -5.59
C SER A 184 7.38 -8.53 -5.80
N ASP A 185 8.40 -8.54 -6.64
CA ASP A 185 9.18 -9.74 -6.91
C ASP A 185 10.00 -10.17 -5.69
N LEU A 186 10.54 -9.22 -4.93
CA LEU A 186 11.15 -9.47 -3.62
C LEU A 186 10.15 -10.15 -2.67
N TRP A 187 8.98 -9.54 -2.47
CA TRP A 187 7.93 -10.03 -1.56
C TRP A 187 7.43 -11.43 -1.93
N ARG A 188 7.29 -11.69 -3.23
CA ARG A 188 6.83 -12.97 -3.80
C ARG A 188 7.95 -14.01 -3.89
N GLY A 189 9.19 -13.65 -3.55
CA GLY A 189 10.36 -14.53 -3.64
C GLY A 189 10.75 -14.91 -5.07
N ARG A 190 10.50 -13.99 -6.01
CA ARG A 190 10.81 -14.10 -7.45
C ARG A 190 12.03 -13.27 -7.86
N LEU A 191 12.72 -12.64 -6.91
CA LEU A 191 13.91 -11.84 -7.14
C LEU A 191 15.18 -12.59 -6.69
N PRO A 192 15.77 -13.48 -7.51
CA PRO A 192 16.96 -14.24 -7.13
C PRO A 192 18.24 -13.38 -7.09
N ALA A 193 18.24 -12.24 -7.77
CA ALA A 193 19.34 -11.29 -7.82
C ALA A 193 18.82 -9.89 -8.13
N VAL A 194 19.49 -8.85 -7.62
CA VAL A 194 19.15 -7.45 -7.89
C VAL A 194 19.62 -7.07 -9.31
N PRO A 195 18.78 -6.44 -10.15
CA PRO A 195 19.20 -5.97 -11.45
C PRO A 195 20.11 -4.74 -11.31
N GLY A 196 21.23 -4.74 -12.03
CA GLY A 196 22.25 -3.68 -11.94
C GLY A 196 23.47 -4.08 -11.11
N GLY A 197 24.48 -3.21 -11.09
CA GLY A 197 25.66 -3.33 -10.22
C GLY A 197 25.49 -2.58 -8.88
N PRO A 198 26.47 -2.68 -7.96
CA PRO A 198 26.46 -1.98 -6.67
C PRO A 198 26.35 -0.46 -6.78
N GLU A 199 26.79 0.11 -7.90
CA GLU A 199 26.77 1.54 -8.21
C GLU A 199 25.39 2.07 -8.66
N VAL A 200 24.42 1.17 -8.92
CA VAL A 200 23.14 1.59 -9.46
C VAL A 200 22.36 2.41 -8.46
N PHE A 201 21.97 3.61 -8.88
CA PHE A 201 21.25 4.59 -8.10
C PHE A 201 19.88 4.85 -8.71
N VAL A 202 18.82 4.50 -7.96
CA VAL A 202 17.44 4.80 -8.31
C VAL A 202 16.90 5.76 -7.25
N PRO A 203 17.10 7.08 -7.44
CA PRO A 203 16.67 8.06 -6.44
C PRO A 203 15.16 8.03 -6.27
N VAL A 204 14.72 8.28 -5.05
CA VAL A 204 13.30 8.40 -4.72
C VAL A 204 12.95 9.80 -4.21
N VAL A 205 11.66 10.12 -4.23
CA VAL A 205 11.11 11.29 -3.56
C VAL A 205 9.75 10.93 -2.94
N ASP A 206 9.50 11.40 -1.73
CA ASP A 206 8.21 11.20 -1.06
C ASP A 206 7.09 12.00 -1.77
N LEU A 207 5.94 11.37 -2.00
CA LEU A 207 4.80 11.98 -2.68
C LEU A 207 4.27 13.22 -1.97
N GLY A 208 4.15 13.17 -0.63
CA GLY A 208 3.63 14.28 0.16
C GLY A 208 4.59 15.46 0.14
N TYR A 209 5.90 15.19 0.26
CA TYR A 209 6.92 16.20 0.07
C TYR A 209 6.84 16.84 -1.33
N LEU A 210 6.77 16.02 -2.40
CA LEU A 210 6.69 16.52 -3.76
C LEU A 210 5.44 17.39 -3.98
N ALA A 211 4.28 16.96 -3.50
CA ALA A 211 3.04 17.73 -3.62
C ALA A 211 3.15 19.09 -2.91
N ALA A 212 3.71 19.11 -1.69
CA ALA A 212 3.95 20.35 -0.95
C ALA A 212 4.95 21.26 -1.66
N PHE A 213 6.06 20.70 -2.16
CA PHE A 213 7.08 21.43 -2.93
C PHE A 213 6.46 22.09 -4.16
N LEU A 214 5.68 21.33 -4.95
CA LEU A 214 5.00 21.85 -6.13
C LEU A 214 4.03 22.99 -5.79
N ALA A 215 3.24 22.82 -4.72
CA ALA A 215 2.29 23.84 -4.26
C ALA A 215 2.98 25.16 -3.84
N ASP A 216 4.23 25.10 -3.36
CA ASP A 216 4.98 26.28 -2.93
C ASP A 216 5.56 27.11 -4.09
N LEU A 217 5.86 26.48 -5.24
CA LEU A 217 6.59 27.11 -6.35
C LEU A 217 5.97 28.43 -6.84
N PRO A 218 4.65 28.53 -7.13
CA PRO A 218 4.10 29.77 -7.69
C PRO A 218 4.19 30.99 -6.79
N SER A 219 4.32 30.77 -5.47
CA SER A 219 4.42 31.85 -4.47
C SER A 219 5.83 32.38 -4.27
N ASP A 220 6.84 31.73 -4.85
CA ASP A 220 8.25 32.11 -4.74
C ASP A 220 8.75 32.69 -6.07
N GLU A 221 8.97 34.00 -6.12
CA GLU A 221 9.45 34.72 -7.31
C GLU A 221 10.78 34.15 -7.81
N ARG A 222 11.64 33.64 -6.91
CA ARG A 222 12.95 33.05 -7.27
C ARG A 222 12.82 31.82 -8.16
N THR A 223 11.63 31.22 -8.23
CA THR A 223 11.41 29.97 -8.96
C THR A 223 10.99 30.17 -10.42
N GLU A 224 10.75 31.41 -10.84
CA GLU A 224 10.44 31.73 -12.24
C GLU A 224 11.61 31.45 -13.18
N GLY A 225 11.35 30.86 -14.34
CA GLY A 225 12.35 30.52 -15.34
C GLY A 225 13.27 29.36 -14.97
N ASN A 226 13.15 28.83 -13.75
CA ASN A 226 14.08 27.84 -13.19
C ASN A 226 13.56 26.40 -13.28
N ALA A 227 14.50 25.46 -13.20
CA ALA A 227 14.23 24.03 -13.18
C ALA A 227 14.87 23.37 -11.96
N TYR A 228 14.11 22.48 -11.31
CA TYR A 228 14.47 21.90 -10.01
C TYR A 228 14.49 20.38 -10.08
N TRP A 229 15.62 19.77 -9.71
CA TRP A 229 15.70 18.32 -9.51
C TRP A 229 15.27 17.98 -8.10
N VAL A 230 14.18 17.22 -7.98
CA VAL A 230 13.53 16.92 -6.71
C VAL A 230 13.72 15.45 -6.39
N LEU A 231 14.72 15.15 -5.57
CA LEU A 231 15.03 13.81 -5.11
C LEU A 231 15.70 13.83 -3.75
N ASP A 232 15.67 12.70 -3.07
CA ASP A 232 16.40 12.49 -1.82
C ASP A 232 17.82 11.97 -2.14
N GLU A 233 18.85 12.78 -1.87
CA GLU A 233 20.25 12.44 -2.09
C GLU A 233 20.74 11.32 -1.16
N GLU A 234 20.08 11.11 -0.01
CA GLU A 234 20.38 10.03 0.92
C GLU A 234 19.80 8.69 0.46
N THR A 235 19.13 8.64 -0.70
CA THR A 235 18.61 7.38 -1.26
C THR A 235 19.74 6.33 -1.36
N PRO A 236 19.59 5.14 -0.74
CA PRO A 236 20.59 4.10 -0.86
C PRO A 236 20.75 3.63 -2.31
N HIS A 237 21.91 3.08 -2.64
CA HIS A 237 22.08 2.33 -3.88
C HIS A 237 21.08 1.16 -3.94
N LEU A 238 20.71 0.76 -5.15
CA LEU A 238 19.62 -0.19 -5.37
C LEU A 238 19.76 -1.50 -4.57
N PRO A 239 20.95 -2.15 -4.48
CA PRO A 239 21.09 -3.35 -3.65
C PRO A 239 20.82 -3.10 -2.17
N ASP A 240 21.26 -1.98 -1.62
CA ASP A 240 21.07 -1.65 -0.21
C ASP A 240 19.65 -1.17 0.08
N LEU A 241 19.01 -0.49 -0.89
CA LEU A 241 17.57 -0.20 -0.86
C LEU A 241 16.76 -1.49 -0.81
N VAL A 242 17.07 -2.47 -1.66
CA VAL A 242 16.40 -3.77 -1.67
C VAL A 242 16.61 -4.52 -0.36
N LYS A 243 17.84 -4.51 0.20
CA LYS A 243 18.12 -5.11 1.52
C LYS A 243 17.34 -4.43 2.65
N LEU A 244 17.24 -3.09 2.63
CA LEU A 244 16.48 -2.34 3.62
C LEU A 244 15.01 -2.74 3.60
N ILE A 245 14.41 -2.83 2.41
CA ILE A 245 13.01 -3.27 2.26
C ILE A 245 12.86 -4.75 2.65
N ALA A 246 13.78 -5.62 2.23
CA ALA A 246 13.75 -7.05 2.58
C ALA A 246 13.77 -7.28 4.09
N ALA A 247 14.65 -6.57 4.80
CA ALA A 247 14.75 -6.62 6.26
C ALA A 247 13.46 -6.13 6.95
N HIS A 248 12.84 -5.06 6.44
CA HIS A 248 11.58 -4.54 6.94
C HIS A 248 10.43 -5.53 6.75
N LEU A 249 10.31 -6.11 5.56
CA LEU A 249 9.28 -7.09 5.19
C LEU A 249 9.51 -8.49 5.80
N GLY A 250 10.67 -8.73 6.42
CA GLY A 250 11.04 -10.04 6.96
C GLY A 250 11.18 -11.13 5.89
N VAL A 251 11.64 -10.76 4.69
CA VAL A 251 11.91 -11.70 3.58
C VAL A 251 13.41 -11.78 3.29
N PRO A 252 13.91 -12.90 2.72
CA PRO A 252 15.32 -13.00 2.34
C PRO A 252 15.71 -11.95 1.29
N ALA A 253 16.79 -11.21 1.56
CA ALA A 253 17.36 -10.28 0.58
C ALA A 253 18.15 -11.06 -0.50
N PRO A 254 18.11 -10.64 -1.77
CA PRO A 254 19.00 -11.20 -2.78
C PRO A 254 20.45 -10.79 -2.52
N GLU A 255 21.37 -11.76 -2.48
CA GLU A 255 22.80 -11.50 -2.25
C GLU A 255 23.58 -11.21 -3.54
N ARG A 256 22.98 -11.52 -4.69
CA ARG A 256 23.63 -11.44 -6.00
C ARG A 256 23.12 -10.24 -6.78
N THR A 257 23.97 -9.72 -7.65
CA THR A 257 23.65 -8.64 -8.61
C THR A 257 23.85 -9.13 -10.04
N ILE A 258 23.01 -8.66 -10.97
CA ILE A 258 23.16 -8.95 -12.40
C ILE A 258 23.53 -7.66 -13.13
N PRO A 259 24.75 -7.53 -13.69
CA PRO A 259 25.16 -6.32 -14.39
C PRO A 259 24.22 -5.93 -15.54
N VAL A 260 23.99 -4.63 -15.72
CA VAL A 260 23.05 -4.09 -16.73
C VAL A 260 23.39 -4.56 -18.15
N GLY A 261 24.69 -4.64 -18.48
CA GLY A 261 25.15 -5.12 -19.79
C GLY A 261 24.74 -6.56 -20.10
N LEU A 262 24.65 -7.42 -19.08
CA LEU A 262 24.18 -8.80 -19.22
C LEU A 262 22.64 -8.83 -19.36
N LEU A 263 21.92 -8.03 -18.56
CA LEU A 263 20.47 -7.91 -18.66
C LEU A 263 20.03 -7.46 -20.07
N ARG A 264 20.74 -6.51 -20.68
CA ARG A 264 20.48 -6.05 -22.06
C ARG A 264 20.63 -7.13 -23.12
N ARG A 265 21.40 -8.20 -22.85
CA ARG A 265 21.63 -9.32 -23.78
C ARG A 265 20.63 -10.46 -23.60
N LEU A 266 19.87 -10.48 -22.51
CA LEU A 266 18.90 -11.52 -22.22
C LEU A 266 17.54 -11.20 -22.90
N PRO A 267 16.80 -12.21 -23.39
CA PRO A 267 15.46 -12.03 -23.94
C PRO A 267 14.49 -11.46 -22.90
N ARG A 268 13.52 -10.65 -23.35
CA ARG A 268 12.44 -10.09 -22.49
C ARG A 268 11.66 -11.16 -21.73
N THR A 269 11.48 -12.34 -22.31
CA THR A 269 10.82 -13.49 -21.67
C THR A 269 11.58 -14.02 -20.46
N ILE A 270 12.88 -13.75 -20.37
CA ILE A 270 13.77 -14.14 -19.26
C ILE A 270 13.94 -13.00 -18.27
N THR A 271 14.13 -11.76 -18.76
CA THR A 271 14.37 -10.61 -17.88
C THR A 271 13.09 -10.08 -17.22
N GLY A 272 11.92 -10.27 -17.85
CA GLY A 272 10.66 -9.67 -17.42
C GLY A 272 10.66 -8.13 -17.43
N ALA A 273 11.76 -7.50 -17.86
CA ALA A 273 11.99 -6.07 -17.80
C ALA A 273 11.93 -5.45 -19.19
N GLU A 274 11.16 -4.37 -19.32
CA GLU A 274 11.15 -3.56 -20.53
C GLU A 274 12.53 -2.85 -20.70
N PRO A 275 13.04 -2.65 -21.92
CA PRO A 275 14.29 -1.94 -22.18
C PRO A 275 14.35 -0.55 -21.53
N GLU A 276 13.19 0.10 -21.41
CA GLU A 276 12.99 1.38 -20.73
C GLU A 276 13.29 1.29 -19.23
N THR A 277 13.07 0.14 -18.58
CA THR A 277 13.44 -0.05 -17.17
C THR A 277 14.97 -0.10 -16.99
N LEU A 278 15.71 -0.56 -18.02
CA LEU A 278 17.17 -0.69 -17.98
C LEU A 278 17.90 0.64 -18.16
N SER A 279 17.25 1.71 -18.62
CA SER A 279 17.86 3.04 -18.70
C SER A 279 17.84 3.76 -17.34
N PHE A 280 16.89 3.44 -16.47
CA PHE A 280 16.85 3.93 -15.08
C PHE A 280 17.91 3.28 -14.17
N LEU A 281 18.48 2.13 -14.57
CA LEU A 281 19.60 1.49 -13.87
C LEU A 281 20.91 2.17 -14.24
N SER A 282 21.17 3.34 -13.66
CA SER A 282 22.35 4.17 -13.91
C SER A 282 23.08 4.55 -12.62
N ALA A 283 24.33 5.00 -12.76
CA ALA A 283 25.16 5.56 -11.68
C ALA A 283 25.09 7.10 -11.60
N ASP A 284 24.28 7.74 -12.46
CA ASP A 284 24.18 9.20 -12.57
C ASP A 284 23.72 9.85 -11.24
N ARG A 285 24.31 11.01 -10.92
CA ARG A 285 23.88 11.90 -9.83
C ARG A 285 23.29 13.18 -10.40
N TYR A 286 22.45 13.83 -9.61
CA TYR A 286 21.77 15.07 -9.99
C TYR A 286 21.91 16.07 -8.85
N ASP A 287 22.22 17.32 -9.19
CA ASP A 287 22.35 18.41 -8.22
C ASP A 287 20.96 18.83 -7.73
N THR A 288 20.72 18.73 -6.43
CA THR A 288 19.45 19.13 -5.79
C THR A 288 19.54 20.46 -5.03
N ALA A 289 20.71 21.12 -5.00
CA ALA A 289 20.94 22.31 -4.19
C ALA A 289 19.94 23.44 -4.49
N SER A 290 19.58 23.62 -5.78
CA SER A 290 18.58 24.62 -6.17
C SER A 290 17.19 24.30 -5.63
N ALA A 291 16.80 23.02 -5.59
CA ALA A 291 15.50 22.58 -5.05
C ALA A 291 15.47 22.73 -3.52
N GLN A 292 16.56 22.36 -2.85
CA GLN A 292 16.71 22.51 -1.40
C GLN A 292 16.62 23.98 -0.97
N ALA A 293 17.21 24.91 -1.73
CA ALA A 293 17.22 26.34 -1.42
C ALA A 293 15.82 27.00 -1.46
N VAL A 294 14.85 26.39 -2.16
CA VAL A 294 13.47 26.91 -2.28
C VAL A 294 12.45 26.04 -1.53
N ALA A 295 12.86 24.89 -0.98
CA ALA A 295 11.98 24.02 -0.21
C ALA A 295 11.57 24.69 1.11
N ARG A 296 10.26 24.68 1.42
CA ARG A 296 9.72 25.24 2.67
C ARG A 296 9.56 24.22 3.79
N ARG A 297 9.80 22.94 3.50
CA ARG A 297 9.70 21.82 4.43
C ARG A 297 10.92 20.91 4.24
N PRO A 298 11.41 20.25 5.30
CA PRO A 298 12.46 19.26 5.16
C PRO A 298 11.95 18.01 4.43
N MET A 299 12.81 17.38 3.63
CA MET A 299 12.53 16.07 3.05
C MET A 299 12.36 15.03 4.18
N PRO A 300 11.31 14.19 4.18
CA PRO A 300 11.20 13.08 5.11
C PRO A 300 12.37 12.11 4.93
N PRO A 301 12.95 11.54 6.01
CA PRO A 301 14.04 10.59 5.88
C PRO A 301 13.68 9.40 4.99
N VAL A 302 14.52 9.09 4.00
CA VAL A 302 14.26 8.09 2.96
C VAL A 302 13.95 6.70 3.51
N GLY A 303 14.67 6.26 4.55
CA GLY A 303 14.52 4.93 5.14
C GLY A 303 13.10 4.66 5.66
N PRO A 304 12.58 5.48 6.59
CA PRO A 304 11.19 5.45 7.01
C PRO A 304 10.18 5.60 5.87
N ALA A 305 10.42 6.46 4.88
CA ALA A 305 9.53 6.63 3.73
C ALA A 305 9.42 5.35 2.88
N LEU A 306 10.54 4.70 2.59
CA LEU A 306 10.60 3.41 1.89
C LEU A 306 9.88 2.30 2.66
N LYS A 307 10.03 2.26 3.98
CA LYS A 307 9.36 1.27 4.85
C LYS A 307 7.83 1.44 4.81
N ARG A 308 7.33 2.67 5.00
CA ARG A 308 5.89 2.97 4.91
C ARG A 308 5.33 2.65 3.53
N TRP A 309 6.06 3.00 2.47
CA TRP A 309 5.64 2.65 1.12
C TRP A 309 5.62 1.13 0.88
N ALA A 310 6.59 0.39 1.43
CA ALA A 310 6.58 -1.07 1.37
C ALA A 310 5.40 -1.68 2.16
N ASP A 311 5.03 -1.07 3.30
CA ASP A 311 3.82 -1.44 4.04
C ASP A 311 2.59 -1.24 3.16
N ASP A 312 2.42 -0.07 2.52
CA ASP A 312 1.29 0.22 1.61
C ASP A 312 1.20 -0.76 0.44
N LEU A 313 2.33 -1.10 -0.17
CA LEU A 313 2.40 -2.09 -1.26
C LEU A 313 1.86 -3.45 -0.81
N VAL A 314 2.23 -3.91 0.39
CA VAL A 314 1.75 -5.18 0.94
C VAL A 314 0.27 -5.08 1.35
N ALA A 315 -0.14 -3.98 1.99
CA ALA A 315 -1.51 -3.76 2.45
C ALA A 315 -2.53 -3.81 1.30
N THR A 316 -2.15 -3.23 0.15
CA THR A 316 -3.00 -3.14 -1.05
C THR A 316 -2.85 -4.31 -2.01
N GLY A 317 -2.07 -5.34 -1.65
CA GLY A 317 -1.78 -6.45 -2.56
C GLY A 317 -1.08 -6.01 -3.85
N PHE A 318 -0.32 -4.91 -3.81
CA PHE A 318 0.28 -4.22 -4.96
C PHE A 318 -0.77 -3.62 -5.91
N GLY A 319 -1.78 -2.97 -5.33
CA GLY A 319 -2.85 -2.27 -6.05
C GLY A 319 -4.05 -3.14 -6.46
N THR A 320 -4.16 -4.36 -5.91
CA THR A 320 -5.29 -5.27 -6.18
C THR A 320 -6.42 -5.13 -5.17
N SER A 321 -6.16 -4.53 -4.00
CA SER A 321 -7.14 -4.27 -2.96
C SER A 321 -6.97 -2.87 -2.36
N ALA A 322 -8.03 -2.37 -1.74
CA ALA A 322 -7.94 -1.20 -0.88
C ALA A 322 -7.06 -1.50 0.36
N PRO A 323 -6.37 -0.50 0.92
CA PRO A 323 -5.64 -0.68 2.18
C PRO A 323 -6.63 -0.88 3.36
N PRO A 324 -6.19 -1.51 4.46
CA PRO A 324 -6.96 -1.56 5.70
C PRO A 324 -7.28 -0.15 6.23
N ARG A 325 -8.40 -0.01 6.94
CA ARG A 325 -8.70 1.22 7.69
C ARG A 325 -7.80 1.35 8.91
N GLY A 326 -7.37 2.57 9.21
CA GLY A 326 -6.51 2.88 10.35
C GLY A 326 -5.02 2.57 10.12
N PRO A 327 -4.19 2.68 11.17
CA PRO A 327 -2.75 2.40 11.08
C PRO A 327 -2.47 0.95 10.70
N TYR A 328 -1.45 0.71 9.89
CA TYR A 328 -0.99 -0.65 9.54
C TYR A 328 0.50 -0.64 9.22
N GLY A 329 1.13 -1.82 9.25
CA GLY A 329 2.49 -2.02 8.78
C GLY A 329 3.25 -3.14 9.49
N PHE A 330 4.50 -3.34 9.09
CA PHE A 330 5.39 -4.30 9.75
C PHE A 330 6.05 -3.71 11.00
N HIS A 331 6.01 -4.48 12.08
CA HIS A 331 6.66 -4.18 13.35
C HIS A 331 7.54 -5.35 13.80
N ARG A 332 8.66 -5.06 14.48
CA ARG A 332 9.48 -6.10 15.08
C ARG A 332 8.84 -6.55 16.39
N VAL A 333 8.44 -7.82 16.46
CA VAL A 333 7.83 -8.46 17.63
C VAL A 333 8.49 -9.83 17.81
N ALA A 334 9.28 -9.99 18.88
CA ALA A 334 10.00 -11.21 19.23
C ALA A 334 10.84 -11.77 18.05
N GLY A 335 11.63 -10.89 17.41
CA GLY A 335 12.47 -11.23 16.26
C GLY A 335 11.72 -11.34 14.92
N SER A 336 10.39 -11.47 14.92
CA SER A 336 9.56 -11.51 13.72
C SER A 336 9.24 -10.11 13.18
N ALA A 337 9.29 -9.93 11.86
CA ALA A 337 8.58 -8.85 11.19
C ALA A 337 7.08 -9.21 11.16
N THR A 338 6.34 -8.70 12.12
CA THR A 338 4.92 -8.98 12.34
C THR A 338 4.07 -7.91 11.68
N TRP A 339 3.11 -8.33 10.85
CA TRP A 339 2.12 -7.43 10.27
C TRP A 339 1.01 -7.12 11.28
N LEU A 340 0.79 -5.83 11.53
CA LEU A 340 -0.23 -5.31 12.45
C LEU A 340 -1.19 -4.37 11.71
N THR A 341 -2.44 -4.35 12.14
CA THR A 341 -3.43 -3.34 11.74
C THR A 341 -4.20 -2.82 12.96
N GLY A 342 -4.52 -1.53 12.97
CA GLY A 342 -5.28 -0.85 14.01
C GLY A 342 -4.42 -0.23 15.14
N GLU A 343 -5.05 -0.04 16.30
CA GLU A 343 -4.50 0.69 17.46
C GLU A 343 -3.59 -0.22 18.32
N ARG A 344 -2.35 0.20 18.58
CA ARG A 344 -1.32 -0.63 19.22
C ARG A 344 -1.18 -0.39 20.72
N GLU A 345 -1.49 0.80 21.21
CA GLU A 345 -1.21 1.19 22.60
C GLU A 345 -2.44 1.03 23.49
N HIS A 346 -3.62 1.36 22.96
CA HIS A 346 -4.87 1.29 23.72
C HIS A 346 -6.00 0.55 22.99
N PRO A 347 -5.79 -0.66 22.44
CA PRO A 347 -6.88 -1.44 21.88
C PRO A 347 -7.90 -1.86 22.94
N SER A 348 -9.17 -1.84 22.58
CA SER A 348 -10.24 -2.50 23.31
C SER A 348 -10.26 -4.02 23.03
N HIS A 349 -9.87 -4.41 21.82
CA HIS A 349 -9.83 -5.80 21.37
C HIS A 349 -8.52 -6.12 20.66
N VAL A 350 -7.97 -7.31 20.91
CA VAL A 350 -6.83 -7.85 20.18
C VAL A 350 -7.30 -9.10 19.43
N LEU A 351 -7.19 -9.11 18.10
CA LEU A 351 -7.71 -10.17 17.24
C LEU A 351 -6.59 -11.01 16.62
N LEU A 352 -6.63 -12.31 16.88
CA LEU A 352 -5.68 -13.29 16.31
C LEU A 352 -6.40 -14.22 15.34
N HIS A 353 -5.93 -14.27 14.11
CA HIS A 353 -6.56 -15.05 13.03
C HIS A 353 -6.27 -16.57 13.14
N GLY A 354 -7.05 -17.35 12.40
CA GLY A 354 -6.86 -18.80 12.25
C GLY A 354 -6.26 -19.17 10.89
N LEU A 355 -6.02 -20.47 10.66
CA LEU A 355 -5.50 -20.95 9.38
C LEU A 355 -6.59 -21.11 8.32
N PRO A 356 -6.25 -21.02 7.02
CA PRO A 356 -4.99 -20.53 6.46
C PRO A 356 -5.02 -19.02 6.20
N LEU A 357 -5.92 -18.31 6.89
CA LEU A 357 -6.18 -16.89 6.72
C LEU A 357 -5.10 -16.05 7.41
N ASP A 358 -5.34 -14.74 7.43
CA ASP A 358 -4.53 -13.71 8.08
C ASP A 358 -5.46 -12.68 8.75
N SER A 359 -4.90 -11.61 9.32
CA SER A 359 -5.64 -10.54 10.00
C SER A 359 -6.73 -9.89 9.14
N ALA A 360 -6.65 -9.96 7.80
CA ALA A 360 -7.71 -9.43 6.94
C ALA A 360 -9.02 -10.21 7.07
N SER A 361 -8.99 -11.42 7.65
CA SER A 361 -10.22 -12.15 7.99
C SER A 361 -11.10 -11.48 9.05
N TRP A 362 -10.59 -10.46 9.72
CA TRP A 362 -11.33 -9.67 10.70
C TRP A 362 -11.90 -8.37 10.14
N SER A 363 -11.67 -8.02 8.86
CA SER A 363 -12.04 -6.69 8.32
C SER A 363 -13.51 -6.35 8.56
N GLU A 364 -14.42 -7.26 8.24
CA GLU A 364 -15.88 -7.09 8.42
C GLU A 364 -16.27 -6.94 9.89
N VAL A 365 -15.59 -7.66 10.79
CA VAL A 365 -15.82 -7.57 12.24
C VAL A 365 -15.31 -6.24 12.78
N VAL A 366 -14.12 -5.81 12.37
CA VAL A 366 -13.52 -4.54 12.79
C VAL A 366 -14.38 -3.35 12.37
N GLU A 367 -14.94 -3.38 11.16
CA GLU A 367 -15.83 -2.32 10.67
C GLU A 367 -17.13 -2.19 11.47
N ARG A 368 -17.56 -3.27 12.14
CA ARG A 368 -18.82 -3.33 12.91
C ARG A 368 -18.64 -3.17 14.42
N LEU A 369 -17.43 -3.42 14.94
CA LEU A 369 -17.15 -3.44 16.38
C LEU A 369 -17.11 -2.04 17.02
N ASP A 370 -17.05 -0.98 16.21
CA ASP A 370 -16.99 0.44 16.62
C ASP A 370 -16.12 0.70 17.86
N ALA A 371 -14.92 0.12 17.86
CA ALA A 371 -13.99 0.19 18.98
C ALA A 371 -12.54 0.10 18.49
N PRO A 372 -11.55 0.61 19.24
CA PRO A 372 -10.14 0.47 18.88
C PRO A 372 -9.74 -1.01 18.88
N VAL A 373 -9.22 -1.50 17.76
CA VAL A 373 -8.81 -2.91 17.59
C VAL A 373 -7.33 -2.98 17.23
N LEU A 374 -6.63 -3.97 17.77
CA LEU A 374 -5.36 -4.46 17.24
C LEU A 374 -5.58 -5.83 16.58
N ALA A 375 -5.28 -5.96 15.30
CA ALA A 375 -5.22 -7.29 14.65
C ALA A 375 -3.78 -7.60 14.22
N ALA A 376 -3.38 -8.86 14.38
CA ALA A 376 -2.01 -9.29 14.12
C ALA A 376 -1.97 -10.58 13.28
N ASP A 377 -1.05 -10.62 12.31
CA ASP A 377 -0.71 -11.84 11.60
C ASP A 377 0.23 -12.70 12.45
N LEU A 378 -0.15 -13.95 12.69
CA LEU A 378 0.64 -14.89 13.47
C LEU A 378 2.02 -15.13 12.82
N PRO A 379 3.08 -15.36 13.61
CA PRO A 379 4.43 -15.62 13.09
C PRO A 379 4.49 -16.73 12.03
N GLY A 380 5.09 -16.40 10.89
CA GLY A 380 5.26 -17.30 9.75
C GLY A 380 3.97 -17.59 8.97
N LEU A 381 2.86 -16.96 9.33
CA LEU A 381 1.56 -17.03 8.68
C LEU A 381 1.17 -15.64 8.16
N GLY A 382 0.19 -15.61 7.24
CA GLY A 382 -0.20 -14.36 6.59
C GLY A 382 0.99 -13.65 5.96
N ARG A 383 1.15 -12.37 6.31
CA ARG A 383 2.23 -11.48 5.87
C ARG A 383 3.47 -11.60 6.77
N SER A 384 3.30 -11.98 8.04
CA SER A 384 4.37 -12.01 9.04
C SER A 384 5.49 -13.00 8.73
N SER A 385 6.73 -12.62 9.06
CA SER A 385 7.86 -13.56 9.04
C SER A 385 7.76 -14.56 10.21
N PRO A 386 8.44 -15.71 10.14
CA PRO A 386 8.60 -16.59 11.31
C PRO A 386 9.22 -15.82 12.49
N ALA A 387 8.88 -16.25 13.71
CA ALA A 387 9.55 -15.83 14.94
C ALA A 387 10.68 -16.81 15.27
N ASP A 388 11.66 -16.33 16.04
CA ASP A 388 12.83 -17.13 16.45
C ASP A 388 12.53 -18.03 17.67
N GLY A 389 11.45 -17.73 18.41
CA GLY A 389 11.08 -18.39 19.65
C GLY A 389 9.63 -18.92 19.69
N PRO A 390 9.18 -19.37 20.87
CA PRO A 390 7.81 -19.80 21.13
C PRO A 390 6.77 -18.73 20.77
N LEU A 391 5.58 -19.18 20.38
CA LEU A 391 4.48 -18.27 20.02
C LEU A 391 3.94 -17.51 21.24
N GLU A 392 4.12 -18.08 22.43
CA GLU A 392 3.78 -17.48 23.71
C GLU A 392 4.62 -16.22 23.98
N ASP A 393 5.93 -16.28 23.70
CA ASP A 393 6.85 -15.14 23.86
C ASP A 393 6.51 -14.04 22.86
N TRP A 394 6.17 -14.41 21.62
CA TRP A 394 5.68 -13.47 20.63
C TRP A 394 4.38 -12.78 21.07
N LEU A 395 3.42 -13.50 21.63
CA LEU A 395 2.16 -12.91 22.07
C LEU A 395 2.37 -11.99 23.28
N ALA A 396 3.27 -12.36 24.21
CA ALA A 396 3.65 -11.49 25.31
C ALA A 396 4.34 -10.21 24.83
N GLU A 397 5.20 -10.30 23.82
CA GLU A 397 5.84 -9.12 23.20
C GLU A 397 4.86 -8.25 22.41
N LEU A 398 3.92 -8.86 21.70
CA LEU A 398 2.85 -8.16 20.97
C LEU A 398 2.01 -7.30 21.91
N LEU A 399 1.70 -7.83 23.10
CA LEU A 399 0.85 -7.18 24.10
C LEU A 399 1.62 -6.26 25.06
N ARG A 400 2.95 -6.31 25.08
CA ARG A 400 3.79 -5.46 25.95
C ARG A 400 3.51 -3.95 25.85
N PRO A 401 3.30 -3.33 24.67
CA PRO A 401 3.00 -1.91 24.57
C PRO A 401 1.54 -1.57 24.89
N VAL A 402 0.68 -2.57 25.10
CA VAL A 402 -0.75 -2.36 25.35
C VAL A 402 -0.93 -1.90 26.80
N GLY A 403 -1.28 -0.63 26.97
CA GLY A 403 -1.55 -0.03 28.28
C GLY A 403 -2.97 -0.27 28.79
N SER A 404 -3.87 -0.78 27.94
CA SER A 404 -5.24 -1.18 28.31
C SER A 404 -5.31 -2.65 28.78
N ARG A 405 -6.49 -3.11 29.21
CA ARG A 405 -6.80 -4.53 29.43
C ARG A 405 -7.72 -5.02 28.31
N PRO A 406 -7.21 -5.35 27.12
CA PRO A 406 -8.06 -5.67 25.98
C PRO A 406 -8.82 -6.99 26.18
N THR A 407 -9.91 -7.16 25.42
CA THR A 407 -10.48 -8.48 25.14
C THR A 407 -9.59 -9.17 24.09
N LEU A 408 -8.97 -10.29 24.45
CA LEU A 408 -8.19 -11.09 23.51
C LEU A 408 -9.12 -12.07 22.78
N VAL A 409 -9.30 -11.87 21.47
CA VAL A 409 -10.11 -12.73 20.61
C VAL A 409 -9.17 -13.58 19.75
N ALA A 410 -9.27 -14.89 19.88
CA ALA A 410 -8.45 -15.82 19.11
C ALA A 410 -9.34 -16.78 18.32
N HIS A 411 -8.97 -17.02 17.06
CA HIS A 411 -9.69 -17.94 16.18
C HIS A 411 -8.89 -19.21 15.89
N SER A 412 -9.55 -20.36 15.97
CA SER A 412 -9.02 -21.66 15.55
C SER A 412 -7.71 -22.03 16.25
N LEU A 413 -6.60 -22.14 15.51
CA LEU A 413 -5.29 -22.48 16.07
C LEU A 413 -4.69 -21.40 16.96
N ALA A 414 -5.07 -20.13 16.80
CA ALA A 414 -4.61 -19.06 17.68
C ALA A 414 -5.11 -19.23 19.13
N CYS A 415 -6.19 -20.01 19.33
CA CYS A 415 -6.76 -20.24 20.65
C CYS A 415 -5.77 -20.92 21.61
N GLY A 416 -4.86 -21.76 21.12
CA GLY A 416 -3.89 -22.44 21.98
C GLY A 416 -2.93 -21.47 22.70
N PRO A 417 -2.16 -20.67 21.95
CA PRO A 417 -1.31 -19.62 22.51
C PRO A 417 -2.10 -18.61 23.35
N ALA A 418 -3.30 -18.22 22.92
CA ALA A 418 -4.13 -17.28 23.66
C ALA A 418 -4.55 -17.82 25.04
N VAL A 419 -4.94 -19.10 25.13
CA VAL A 419 -5.24 -19.77 26.40
C VAL A 419 -4.03 -19.83 27.32
N ARG A 420 -2.84 -20.18 26.79
CA ARG A 420 -1.61 -20.21 27.58
C ARG A 420 -1.23 -18.83 28.09
N HIS A 421 -1.34 -17.81 27.24
CA HIS A 421 -1.05 -16.43 27.62
C HIS A 421 -2.02 -15.94 28.70
N ALA A 422 -3.33 -16.16 28.54
CA ALA A 422 -4.33 -15.78 29.52
C ALA A 422 -4.17 -16.50 30.88
N ALA A 423 -3.68 -17.75 30.87
CA ALA A 423 -3.36 -18.47 32.10
C ALA A 423 -2.09 -17.91 32.80
N ALA A 424 -1.11 -17.42 32.03
CA ALA A 424 0.15 -16.90 32.55
C ALA A 424 0.08 -15.42 32.95
N HIS A 425 -0.75 -14.62 32.29
CA HIS A 425 -0.82 -13.16 32.45
C HIS A 425 -2.28 -12.66 32.60
N PRO A 426 -3.03 -13.14 33.62
CA PRO A 426 -4.46 -12.82 33.74
C PRO A 426 -4.75 -11.32 33.95
N ASP A 427 -3.85 -10.58 34.59
CA ASP A 427 -4.06 -9.15 34.90
C ASP A 427 -3.99 -8.26 33.65
N GLY A 428 -3.33 -8.72 32.58
CA GLY A 428 -3.19 -7.98 31.32
C GLY A 428 -4.42 -8.01 30.42
N LEU A 429 -5.43 -8.84 30.73
CA LEU A 429 -6.62 -9.01 29.91
C LEU A 429 -7.89 -8.69 30.70
N SER A 430 -8.91 -8.16 30.01
CA SER A 430 -10.26 -8.06 30.58
C SER A 430 -11.06 -9.34 30.36
N ARG A 431 -10.86 -9.99 29.21
CA ARG A 431 -11.58 -11.18 28.78
C ARG A 431 -10.83 -11.94 27.69
N LEU A 432 -11.06 -13.24 27.59
CA LEU A 432 -10.60 -14.11 26.49
C LEU A 432 -11.82 -14.63 25.72
N VAL A 433 -11.85 -14.45 24.40
CA VAL A 433 -12.87 -15.03 23.52
C VAL A 433 -12.22 -16.02 22.57
N LEU A 434 -12.72 -17.25 22.57
CA LEU A 434 -12.23 -18.34 21.71
C LEU A 434 -13.25 -18.63 20.61
N VAL A 435 -12.91 -18.27 19.37
CA VAL A 435 -13.76 -18.50 18.20
C VAL A 435 -13.32 -19.81 17.51
N ALA A 436 -14.24 -20.76 17.38
CA ALA A 436 -14.00 -22.08 16.79
C ALA A 436 -12.69 -22.73 17.28
N PRO A 437 -12.49 -22.95 18.60
CA PRO A 437 -11.22 -23.39 19.15
C PRO A 437 -10.85 -24.80 18.65
N ALA A 438 -9.82 -24.85 17.79
CA ALA A 438 -9.47 -26.07 17.06
C ALA A 438 -9.07 -27.26 17.97
N PHE A 439 -8.69 -27.03 19.23
CA PHE A 439 -8.36 -28.09 20.18
C PHE A 439 -9.58 -28.69 20.89
N LEU A 440 -10.78 -28.12 20.71
CA LEU A 440 -12.06 -28.63 21.23
C LEU A 440 -12.99 -29.14 20.13
N GLN A 441 -12.62 -28.99 18.86
CA GLN A 441 -13.40 -29.37 17.68
C GLN A 441 -12.81 -30.60 16.98
N ALA A 442 -13.56 -31.14 16.01
CA ALA A 442 -13.14 -32.30 15.24
C ALA A 442 -11.76 -32.07 14.59
N PRO A 443 -10.86 -33.08 14.62
CA PRO A 443 -9.53 -32.93 14.04
C PRO A 443 -9.61 -32.77 12.53
N VAL A 444 -8.75 -31.92 11.98
CA VAL A 444 -8.65 -31.73 10.52
C VAL A 444 -8.24 -33.06 9.86
N PRO A 445 -8.94 -33.52 8.80
CA PRO A 445 -8.65 -34.79 8.14
C PRO A 445 -7.20 -34.93 7.67
N TRP A 446 -6.64 -36.14 7.75
CA TRP A 446 -5.24 -36.42 7.42
C TRP A 446 -4.76 -35.87 6.06
N PRO A 447 -5.51 -36.00 4.95
CA PRO A 447 -5.06 -35.50 3.65
C PRO A 447 -4.75 -33.99 3.65
N ARG A 448 -5.51 -33.20 4.43
CA ARG A 448 -5.36 -31.73 4.52
C ARG A 448 -4.14 -31.32 5.36
N ARG A 449 -3.63 -32.22 6.21
CA ARG A 449 -2.40 -32.02 7.00
C ARG A 449 -1.21 -32.81 6.45
N SER A 450 -1.31 -33.42 5.27
CA SER A 450 -0.21 -34.14 4.61
C SER A 450 0.75 -33.19 3.87
N SER A 451 2.02 -33.56 3.70
CA SER A 451 2.98 -32.78 2.91
C SER A 451 2.57 -32.72 1.45
N LEU A 452 1.77 -33.69 1.00
CA LEU A 452 1.14 -33.74 -0.31
C LEU A 452 0.12 -32.60 -0.52
N ALA A 453 -0.38 -31.97 0.54
CA ALA A 453 -1.27 -30.80 0.43
C ALA A 453 -0.52 -29.52 0.03
N VAL A 454 0.80 -29.43 0.29
CA VAL A 454 1.61 -28.24 0.01
C VAL A 454 1.51 -27.76 -1.44
N PRO A 455 1.75 -28.59 -2.48
CA PRO A 455 1.64 -28.14 -3.87
C PRO A 455 0.22 -27.71 -4.26
N VAL A 456 -0.80 -28.31 -3.65
CA VAL A 456 -2.21 -27.93 -3.88
C VAL A 456 -2.47 -26.55 -3.28
N LEU A 457 -2.13 -26.34 -2.02
CA LEU A 457 -2.29 -25.06 -1.31
C LEU A 457 -1.58 -23.91 -2.03
N ARG A 458 -0.35 -24.14 -2.53
CA ARG A 458 0.42 -23.13 -3.27
C ARG A 458 -0.22 -22.67 -4.59
N ARG A 459 -1.15 -23.45 -5.14
CA ARG A 459 -1.83 -23.19 -6.41
C ARG A 459 -3.30 -22.83 -6.24
N MET A 460 -3.77 -22.66 -5.00
CA MET A 460 -5.16 -22.26 -4.75
C MET A 460 -5.37 -20.82 -5.20
N THR A 461 -6.43 -20.60 -5.97
CA THR A 461 -6.98 -19.27 -6.22
C THR A 461 -7.87 -18.87 -5.04
N SER A 462 -8.18 -17.58 -4.92
CA SER A 462 -9.13 -17.06 -3.93
C SER A 462 -10.45 -17.84 -3.95
N ALA A 463 -11.12 -17.92 -5.11
CA ALA A 463 -12.35 -18.72 -5.29
C ALA A 463 -12.24 -20.19 -4.85
N ARG A 464 -11.13 -20.88 -5.18
CA ARG A 464 -10.92 -22.29 -4.77
C ARG A 464 -10.70 -22.42 -3.27
N LEU A 465 -9.97 -21.47 -2.68
CA LEU A 465 -9.75 -21.42 -1.24
C LEU A 465 -11.07 -21.16 -0.50
N ALA A 466 -11.83 -20.14 -0.92
CA ALA A 466 -13.14 -19.81 -0.37
C ALA A 466 -14.07 -21.04 -0.34
N ARG A 467 -14.20 -21.73 -1.48
CA ARG A 467 -14.99 -22.97 -1.57
C ARG A 467 -14.48 -24.08 -0.65
N ALA A 468 -13.16 -24.26 -0.53
CA ALA A 468 -12.57 -25.31 0.32
C ALA A 468 -12.76 -25.05 1.82
N LEU A 469 -12.90 -23.78 2.21
CA LEU A 469 -13.18 -23.32 3.57
C LEU A 469 -14.67 -23.20 3.88
N GLY A 470 -15.54 -23.23 2.86
CA GLY A 470 -16.99 -23.03 3.04
C GLY A 470 -17.35 -21.58 3.35
N VAL A 471 -16.60 -20.61 2.81
CA VAL A 471 -16.79 -19.17 3.04
C VAL A 471 -16.98 -18.43 1.71
N PRO A 472 -17.58 -17.23 1.71
CA PRO A 472 -17.65 -16.40 0.51
C PRO A 472 -16.24 -15.98 0.04
N GLU A 473 -16.10 -15.79 -1.27
CA GLU A 473 -14.91 -15.15 -1.82
C GLU A 473 -14.85 -13.70 -1.34
N SER A 474 -13.72 -13.32 -0.74
CA SER A 474 -13.54 -12.04 -0.05
C SER A 474 -12.08 -11.56 -0.16
N PRO A 475 -11.78 -10.30 0.19
CA PRO A 475 -10.41 -9.82 0.32
C PRO A 475 -9.53 -10.69 1.23
N ALA A 476 -10.13 -11.27 2.29
CA ALA A 476 -9.44 -12.20 3.18
C ALA A 476 -9.01 -13.50 2.47
N THR A 477 -9.87 -14.11 1.65
CA THR A 477 -9.50 -15.31 0.88
C THR A 477 -8.49 -14.99 -0.23
N ALA A 478 -8.55 -13.79 -0.80
CA ALA A 478 -7.56 -13.32 -1.77
C ALA A 478 -6.18 -13.12 -1.13
N SER A 479 -6.12 -12.47 0.05
CA SER A 479 -4.89 -12.28 0.81
C SER A 479 -4.27 -13.63 1.21
N ALA A 480 -5.08 -14.54 1.75
CA ALA A 480 -4.66 -15.88 2.13
C ALA A 480 -4.11 -16.69 0.95
N ALA A 481 -4.79 -16.68 -0.20
CA ALA A 481 -4.33 -17.37 -1.41
C ALA A 481 -2.99 -16.79 -1.92
N ALA A 482 -2.84 -15.46 -1.92
CA ALA A 482 -1.59 -14.81 -2.27
C ALA A 482 -0.45 -15.18 -1.32
N ASN A 483 -0.72 -15.26 -0.02
CA ASN A 483 0.25 -15.67 0.99
C ASN A 483 0.65 -17.15 0.85
N LEU A 484 -0.29 -18.06 0.57
CA LEU A 484 0.01 -19.48 0.34
C LEU A 484 0.94 -19.73 -0.84
N ALA A 485 0.87 -18.88 -1.87
CA ALA A 485 1.75 -18.98 -3.04
C ALA A 485 3.21 -18.60 -2.74
N ARG A 486 3.47 -17.83 -1.66
CA ARG A 486 4.81 -17.38 -1.27
C ARG A 486 5.68 -18.56 -0.81
N PRO A 487 7.02 -18.49 -1.00
CA PRO A 487 7.93 -19.53 -0.56
C PRO A 487 7.75 -19.89 0.92
N GLY A 488 7.70 -21.20 1.22
CA GLY A 488 7.60 -21.72 2.58
C GLY A 488 6.23 -21.63 3.27
N HIS A 489 5.31 -20.76 2.83
CA HIS A 489 4.08 -20.46 3.57
C HIS A 489 3.12 -21.65 3.65
N ALA A 490 2.79 -22.28 2.52
CA ALA A 490 1.96 -23.49 2.52
C ALA A 490 2.54 -24.64 3.38
N ARG A 491 3.88 -24.74 3.47
CA ARG A 491 4.53 -25.73 4.35
C ARG A 491 4.31 -25.39 5.83
N ARG A 492 4.40 -24.12 6.20
CA ARG A 492 4.16 -23.65 7.57
C ARG A 492 2.70 -23.83 7.98
N VAL A 493 1.75 -23.56 7.09
CA VAL A 493 0.32 -23.86 7.31
C VAL A 493 0.13 -25.35 7.59
N VAL A 494 0.69 -26.24 6.77
CA VAL A 494 0.62 -27.69 6.98
C VAL A 494 1.32 -28.12 8.28
N ALA A 495 2.46 -27.52 8.63
CA ALA A 495 3.15 -27.79 9.88
C ALA A 495 2.32 -27.37 11.11
N ALA A 496 1.70 -26.18 11.06
CA ALA A 496 0.81 -25.68 12.12
C ALA A 496 -0.44 -26.55 12.27
N LEU A 497 -0.99 -27.12 11.19
CA LEU A 497 -2.08 -28.10 11.26
C LEU A 497 -1.68 -29.42 11.96
N ARG A 498 -0.38 -29.76 12.01
CA ARG A 498 0.13 -30.95 12.71
C ARG A 498 0.53 -30.69 14.15
N ALA A 499 0.68 -29.43 14.55
CA ALA A 499 1.16 -29.08 15.88
C ALA A 499 0.27 -29.69 16.97
N ALA A 500 0.89 -30.22 18.03
CA ALA A 500 0.19 -30.92 19.09
C ALA A 500 -0.72 -29.97 19.87
N ARG A 501 -1.98 -30.41 20.08
CA ARG A 501 -3.02 -29.66 20.83
C ARG A 501 -3.22 -30.19 22.25
N ALA A 502 -2.37 -31.11 22.69
CA ALA A 502 -2.47 -31.78 23.98
C ALA A 502 -2.32 -30.79 25.15
N GLY A 503 -3.07 -31.01 26.23
CA GLY A 503 -3.01 -30.21 27.45
C GLY A 503 -3.69 -28.84 27.38
N LEU A 504 -4.19 -28.40 26.22
CA LEU A 504 -4.86 -27.11 26.09
C LEU A 504 -6.19 -27.05 26.84
N ALA A 505 -6.99 -28.11 26.86
CA ALA A 505 -8.23 -28.17 27.64
C ALA A 505 -7.97 -28.06 29.16
N SER A 506 -6.93 -28.72 29.67
CA SER A 506 -6.51 -28.60 31.08
C SER A 506 -5.89 -27.23 31.40
N THR A 507 -5.33 -26.54 30.40
CA THR A 507 -4.85 -25.17 30.58
C THR A 507 -6.02 -24.19 30.59
N LEU A 508 -7.01 -24.39 29.72
CA LEU A 508 -8.24 -23.62 29.68
C LEU A 508 -8.99 -23.64 31.01
N SER A 509 -9.06 -24.79 31.69
CA SER A 509 -9.72 -24.88 33.00
C SER A 509 -9.03 -24.04 34.09
N ARG A 510 -7.73 -23.72 33.92
CA ARG A 510 -6.94 -22.90 34.85
C ARG A 510 -6.98 -21.40 34.54
N VAL A 511 -7.58 -20.98 33.43
CA VAL A 511 -7.69 -19.57 33.06
C VAL A 511 -8.68 -18.86 34.00
N THR A 512 -8.22 -17.82 34.70
CA THR A 512 -9.02 -17.10 35.71
C THR A 512 -9.78 -15.90 35.14
N VAL A 513 -9.32 -15.31 34.03
CA VAL A 513 -10.07 -14.26 33.34
C VAL A 513 -11.40 -14.79 32.79
N PRO A 514 -12.44 -13.95 32.60
CA PRO A 514 -13.66 -14.35 31.92
C PRO A 514 -13.34 -14.96 30.55
N VAL A 515 -13.95 -16.11 30.24
CA VAL A 515 -13.76 -16.83 28.97
C VAL A 515 -15.10 -17.10 28.32
N ASP A 516 -15.27 -16.64 27.08
CA ASP A 516 -16.39 -17.00 26.21
C ASP A 516 -15.90 -17.87 25.05
N ILE A 517 -16.67 -18.90 24.71
CA ILE A 517 -16.40 -19.75 23.54
C ILE A 517 -17.50 -19.49 22.52
N VAL A 518 -17.12 -19.20 21.28
CA VAL A 518 -18.05 -19.00 20.16
C VAL A 518 -17.82 -20.09 19.12
N VAL A 519 -18.87 -20.81 18.74
CA VAL A 519 -18.82 -21.85 17.71
C VAL A 519 -19.98 -21.71 16.75
N GLY A 520 -19.82 -22.23 15.53
CA GLY A 520 -20.92 -22.34 14.58
C GLY A 520 -21.68 -23.66 14.76
N SER A 521 -23.00 -23.67 14.52
CA SER A 521 -23.79 -24.89 14.66
C SER A 521 -23.40 -26.00 13.67
N ALA A 522 -22.74 -25.66 12.56
CA ALA A 522 -22.18 -26.62 11.60
C ALA A 522 -20.75 -27.10 11.96
N ASP A 523 -20.14 -26.60 13.04
CA ASP A 523 -18.82 -27.01 13.52
C ASP A 523 -18.78 -27.03 15.07
N PRO A 524 -19.55 -27.94 15.71
CA PRO A 524 -19.73 -27.97 17.16
C PRO A 524 -18.48 -28.46 17.91
N LEU A 525 -18.48 -28.22 19.22
CA LEU A 525 -17.48 -28.79 20.13
C LEU A 525 -17.66 -30.32 20.20
N VAL A 526 -16.54 -31.05 20.17
CA VAL A 526 -16.49 -32.50 20.40
C VAL A 526 -15.93 -32.84 21.78
N THR A 527 -15.41 -31.85 22.49
CA THR A 527 -14.90 -31.95 23.86
C THR A 527 -15.75 -31.08 24.78
N PRO A 528 -16.35 -31.64 25.84
CA PRO A 528 -17.10 -30.87 26.83
C PRO A 528 -16.23 -29.81 27.51
N VAL A 529 -16.84 -28.69 27.88
CA VAL A 529 -16.19 -27.58 28.57
C VAL A 529 -17.11 -26.98 29.62
N ASP A 530 -16.55 -26.61 30.77
CA ASP A 530 -17.27 -25.95 31.88
C ASP A 530 -17.28 -24.42 31.71
N ARG A 531 -17.50 -23.94 30.49
CA ARG A 531 -17.44 -22.50 30.14
C ARG A 531 -18.65 -22.11 29.28
N PRO A 532 -19.07 -20.83 29.29
CA PRO A 532 -20.11 -20.33 28.40
C PRO A 532 -19.78 -20.61 26.93
N VAL A 533 -20.74 -21.21 26.20
CA VAL A 533 -20.63 -21.47 24.76
C VAL A 533 -21.77 -20.75 24.05
N THR A 534 -21.43 -19.83 23.17
CA THR A 534 -22.35 -19.16 22.24
C THR A 534 -22.32 -19.91 20.91
N VAL A 535 -23.48 -20.33 20.43
CA VAL A 535 -23.63 -21.01 19.13
C VAL A 535 -24.21 -20.02 18.13
N ILE A 536 -23.49 -19.79 17.03
CA ILE A 536 -23.98 -19.01 15.89
C ILE A 536 -24.63 -19.97 14.90
N GLU A 537 -25.95 -19.83 14.71
CA GLU A 537 -26.71 -20.72 13.85
C GLU A 537 -26.32 -20.56 12.38
N GLY A 538 -26.13 -21.69 11.68
CA GLY A 538 -25.73 -21.72 10.27
C GLY A 538 -24.25 -21.44 10.01
N ALA A 539 -23.49 -20.96 11.02
CA ALA A 539 -22.06 -20.77 10.89
C ALA A 539 -21.28 -22.08 10.90
N GLY A 540 -20.20 -22.13 10.13
CA GLY A 540 -19.17 -23.17 10.19
C GLY A 540 -17.95 -22.72 10.99
N HIS A 541 -16.76 -23.16 10.58
CA HIS A 541 -15.49 -22.87 11.27
C HIS A 541 -15.07 -21.39 11.24
N TYR A 542 -15.60 -20.58 10.32
CA TYR A 542 -15.19 -19.19 10.07
C TYR A 542 -16.34 -18.19 10.24
N PRO A 543 -16.95 -18.05 11.44
CA PRO A 543 -18.08 -17.15 11.65
C PRO A 543 -17.73 -15.69 11.33
N GLN A 544 -16.49 -15.25 11.53
CA GLN A 544 -16.05 -13.89 11.20
C GLN A 544 -16.15 -13.53 9.71
N LEU A 545 -16.20 -14.52 8.81
CA LEU A 545 -16.35 -14.31 7.37
C LEU A 545 -17.76 -14.56 6.85
N THR A 546 -18.61 -15.23 7.64
CA THR A 546 -19.93 -15.70 7.19
C THR A 546 -21.07 -15.04 7.95
N HIS A 547 -20.86 -14.75 9.22
CA HIS A 547 -21.83 -14.19 10.18
C HIS A 547 -21.14 -13.11 11.04
N PRO A 548 -20.57 -12.04 10.42
CA PRO A 548 -19.81 -11.03 11.15
C PRO A 548 -20.66 -10.27 12.18
N ASP A 549 -21.94 -10.02 11.89
CA ASP A 549 -22.86 -9.32 12.81
C ASP A 549 -23.13 -10.14 14.09
N ASP A 550 -23.43 -11.44 13.94
CA ASP A 550 -23.65 -12.34 15.08
C ASP A 550 -22.38 -12.50 15.92
N LEU A 551 -21.22 -12.54 15.27
CA LEU A 551 -19.95 -12.61 15.99
C LEU A 551 -19.68 -11.32 16.75
N VAL A 552 -19.92 -10.14 16.16
CA VAL A 552 -19.78 -8.85 16.86
C VAL A 552 -20.73 -8.78 18.05
N HIS A 553 -21.96 -9.28 17.93
CA HIS A 553 -22.88 -9.37 19.06
C HIS A 553 -22.33 -10.26 20.18
N ALA A 554 -21.76 -11.42 19.85
CA ALA A 554 -21.09 -12.28 20.84
C ALA A 554 -19.86 -11.58 21.48
N LEU A 555 -19.13 -10.76 20.70
CA LEU A 555 -18.02 -9.95 21.19
C LEU A 555 -18.47 -8.77 22.07
N ALA A 556 -19.68 -8.24 21.92
CA ALA A 556 -20.18 -7.17 22.78
C ALA A 556 -20.53 -7.65 24.21
N GLY A 557 -20.71 -8.96 24.40
CA GLY A 557 -21.15 -9.56 25.66
C GLY A 557 -22.67 -9.48 25.85
N ALA A 558 -23.22 -10.35 26.70
CA ALA A 558 -24.66 -10.43 26.99
C ALA A 558 -25.15 -9.15 27.71
N GLY A 559 -25.54 -8.12 26.97
CA GLY A 559 -26.05 -6.86 27.53
C GLY A 559 -26.54 -5.81 26.53
N THR A 560 -26.20 -5.92 25.25
CA THR A 560 -26.60 -4.92 24.23
C THR A 560 -27.65 -5.51 23.28
N PRO A 561 -28.93 -5.10 23.34
CA PRO A 561 -29.96 -5.63 22.43
C PRO A 561 -29.66 -5.22 20.97
N PRO A 562 -30.14 -6.01 19.98
CA PRO A 562 -29.93 -5.70 18.58
C PRO A 562 -30.56 -4.35 18.22
N ARG A 563 -29.76 -3.45 17.63
CA ARG A 563 -30.32 -2.36 16.84
C ARG A 563 -30.81 -2.95 15.53
N ILE A 564 -32.09 -3.32 15.51
CA ILE A 564 -32.80 -3.63 14.28
C ILE A 564 -32.85 -2.32 13.48
N GLY A 565 -31.99 -2.20 12.47
CA GLY A 565 -32.07 -1.13 11.48
C GLY A 565 -33.31 -1.32 10.62
N LEU A 566 -34.14 -0.28 10.56
CA LEU A 566 -35.14 -0.08 9.51
C LEU A 566 -34.46 0.44 8.24
#